data_AF-A0A9Q0ZNY9-F1
#
_entry.id   AF-A0A9Q0ZNY9-F1
#
_cell.length_a   1.000
_cell.length_b   1.000
_cell.length_c   1.000
_cell.angle_alpha   90.00
_cell.angle_beta   90.00
_cell.angle_gamma   90.00
#
_symmetry.space_group_name_H-M   'P 1'
#
loop_
_entity.id
_entity.type
_entity.pdbx_description
1 polymer ?
#
loop_
_entity_poly.entity_id
_entity_poly.type
_entity_poly.pdbx_seq_one_letter_code
_entity_poly.pdbx_strand_id
1 'polypeptide(L)'
;MNFVAKNISFMNAAPIPSPGDVGAQAVAIRIFGDQAVFLGCGFFGAQDTLHDDRGRHYFKDCYIQGSIDFIFGNARSLYEAS
;
A
#
# COMPACT_ATOMS: atom_id res chain seq x y z
N MET A 1 -1.89 17.87 -1.94
CA MET A 1 -0.44 17.70 -2.18
C MET A 1 -0.35 16.70 -3.32
N ASN A 2 0.11 17.07 -4.51
CA ASN A 2 -0.07 16.23 -5.70
C ASN A 2 1.13 15.30 -5.92
N PHE A 3 1.10 14.13 -5.29
CA PHE A 3 2.06 13.05 -5.59
C PHE A 3 1.50 12.17 -6.70
N VAL A 4 2.33 11.82 -7.67
CA VAL A 4 1.98 10.87 -8.75
C VAL A 4 3.11 9.86 -8.94
N ALA A 5 2.79 8.58 -8.83
CA ALA A 5 3.66 7.48 -9.22
C ALA A 5 3.08 6.75 -10.43
N LYS A 6 3.95 6.36 -11.37
CA LYS A 6 3.59 5.59 -12.57
C LYS A 6 4.59 4.49 -12.82
N ASN A 7 4.11 3.27 -13.10
CA ASN A 7 4.93 2.14 -13.58
C ASN A 7 6.16 1.83 -12.71
N ILE A 8 6.02 1.96 -11.39
CA ILE A 8 7.06 1.61 -10.41
C ILE A 8 6.48 0.70 -9.33
N SER A 9 7.35 -0.04 -8.65
CA SER A 9 6.96 -0.93 -7.56
C SER A 9 7.54 -0.49 -6.22
N PHE A 10 6.73 -0.60 -5.17
CA PHE A 10 7.12 -0.43 -3.78
C PHE A 10 7.11 -1.81 -3.11
N MET A 11 8.22 -2.21 -2.49
CA MET A 11 8.35 -3.54 -1.89
C MET A 11 8.99 -3.43 -0.51
N ASN A 12 8.39 -4.08 0.48
CA ASN A 12 9.05 -4.39 1.75
C ASN A 12 9.52 -5.85 1.71
N ALA A 13 10.85 -6.03 1.76
CA ALA A 13 11.50 -7.35 1.69
C ALA A 13 11.76 -7.99 3.07
N ALA A 14 11.09 -7.51 4.13
CA ALA A 14 11.16 -8.13 5.44
C ALA A 14 10.73 -9.62 5.36
N PRO A 15 11.36 -10.51 6.14
CA PRO A 15 10.95 -11.91 6.21
C PRO A 15 9.48 -12.05 6.63
N ILE A 16 8.80 -13.05 6.08
CA ILE A 16 7.45 -13.39 6.52
C ILE A 16 7.52 -13.88 7.98
N PRO A 17 6.76 -13.27 8.89
CA PRO A 17 6.79 -13.67 10.30
C PRO A 17 6.13 -15.03 10.53
N SER A 18 6.47 -15.64 11.67
CA SER A 18 5.80 -16.84 12.13
C SER A 18 4.42 -16.49 12.70
N PRO A 19 3.44 -17.42 12.65
CA PRO A 19 2.15 -17.20 13.28
C PRO A 19 2.30 -16.91 14.78
N GLY A 20 1.75 -15.78 15.24
CA GLY A 20 1.80 -15.35 16.64
C GLY A 20 2.93 -14.37 16.98
N ASP A 21 3.81 -14.03 16.03
CA ASP A 21 4.82 -13.00 16.22
C ASP A 21 4.16 -11.63 16.47
N VAL A 22 4.70 -10.89 17.44
CA VAL A 22 4.21 -9.55 17.81
C VAL A 22 5.05 -8.48 17.10
N GLY A 23 4.38 -7.49 16.50
CA GLY A 23 5.07 -6.34 15.87
C GLY A 23 5.71 -6.67 14.52
N ALA A 24 5.21 -7.67 13.82
CA ALA A 24 5.76 -8.15 12.56
C ALA A 24 5.29 -7.38 11.30
N GLN A 25 4.86 -6.14 11.48
CA GLN A 25 4.27 -5.31 10.44
C GLN A 25 5.36 -4.84 9.48
N ALA A 26 5.13 -4.96 8.18
CA ALA A 26 6.15 -4.72 7.16
C ALA A 26 5.58 -3.84 6.03
N VAL A 27 5.30 -2.58 6.37
CA VAL A 27 4.73 -1.59 5.44
C VAL A 27 5.67 -1.32 4.27
N ALA A 28 5.18 -1.48 3.04
CA ALA A 28 5.91 -1.14 1.81
C ALA A 28 5.83 0.36 1.48
N ILE A 29 4.68 0.97 1.75
CA ILE A 29 4.50 2.43 1.64
C ILE A 29 3.41 2.92 2.60
N ARG A 30 3.61 4.12 3.15
CA ARG A 30 2.59 4.88 3.88
C ARG A 30 2.24 6.16 3.13
N ILE A 31 0.94 6.38 2.91
CA ILE A 31 0.43 7.55 2.19
C ILE A 31 -0.40 8.40 3.15
N PHE A 32 0.17 9.51 3.62
CA PHE A 32 -0.51 10.44 4.55
C PHE A 32 -0.98 11.75 3.88
N GLY A 33 -0.56 12.00 2.63
CA GLY A 33 -0.81 13.25 1.91
C GLY A 33 -2.03 13.17 1.01
N ASP A 34 -2.91 14.18 1.04
CA ASP A 34 -4.13 14.22 0.23
C ASP A 34 -3.87 14.48 -1.27
N GLN A 35 -4.65 13.84 -2.15
CA GLN A 35 -4.56 13.89 -3.63
C GLN A 35 -3.36 13.16 -4.25
N ALA A 36 -3.08 11.93 -3.78
CA ALA A 36 -2.07 11.05 -4.35
C ALA A 36 -2.65 10.14 -5.45
N VAL A 37 -1.88 9.89 -6.51
CA VAL A 37 -2.28 9.04 -7.64
C VAL A 37 -1.20 7.99 -7.94
N PHE A 38 -1.62 6.74 -8.15
CA PHE A 38 -0.77 5.62 -8.51
C PHE A 38 -1.34 4.94 -9.75
N LEU A 39 -0.54 4.78 -10.80
CA LEU A 39 -0.99 4.25 -12.10
C LEU A 39 -0.02 3.16 -12.58
N GLY A 40 -0.49 1.93 -12.77
CA GLY A 40 0.40 0.84 -13.19
C GLY A 40 1.44 0.44 -12.13
N CYS A 41 1.16 0.72 -10.85
CA CYS A 41 2.13 0.53 -9.76
C CYS A 41 1.97 -0.83 -9.08
N GLY A 42 3.09 -1.39 -8.60
CA GLY A 42 3.11 -2.60 -7.77
C GLY A 42 3.35 -2.27 -6.30
N PHE A 43 2.70 -3.00 -5.39
CA PHE A 43 2.89 -2.89 -3.94
C PHE A 43 3.05 -4.30 -3.37
N PHE A 44 4.19 -4.60 -2.75
CA PHE A 44 4.53 -5.96 -2.34
C PHE A 44 4.97 -6.00 -0.88
N GLY A 45 4.38 -6.90 -0.11
CA GLY A 45 4.72 -7.13 1.29
C GLY A 45 4.03 -8.37 1.85
N ALA A 46 4.03 -8.48 3.17
CA ALA A 46 3.29 -9.49 3.92
C ALA A 46 2.16 -8.82 4.71
N GLN A 47 2.33 -8.63 6.01
CA GLN A 47 1.37 -7.91 6.85
C GLN A 47 1.54 -6.39 6.69
N ASP A 48 0.41 -5.68 6.57
CA ASP A 48 0.33 -4.21 6.53
C ASP A 48 1.02 -3.59 5.30
N THR A 49 0.96 -4.24 4.11
CA THR A 49 1.70 -3.80 2.90
C THR A 49 1.47 -2.32 2.52
N LEU A 50 0.22 -1.91 2.33
CA LEU A 50 -0.16 -0.56 1.89
C LEU A 50 -0.88 0.18 3.03
N HIS A 51 -0.17 1.10 3.68
CA HIS A 51 -0.76 1.97 4.70
C HIS A 51 -1.37 3.21 4.03
N ASP A 52 -2.62 3.07 3.63
CA ASP A 52 -3.49 4.10 3.06
C ASP A 52 -4.08 5.01 4.17
N ASP A 53 -3.18 5.72 4.87
CA ASP A 53 -3.42 6.38 6.17
C ASP A 53 -4.58 7.38 6.14
N ARG A 54 -4.48 8.46 5.35
CA ARG A 54 -5.49 9.52 5.28
C ARG A 54 -5.43 10.31 3.98
N GLY A 55 -6.53 10.97 3.62
CA GLY A 55 -6.63 11.82 2.43
C GLY A 55 -7.48 11.17 1.34
N ARG A 56 -7.37 11.67 0.11
CA ARG A 56 -8.01 11.11 -1.08
C ARG A 56 -6.95 10.58 -2.02
N HIS A 57 -7.02 9.29 -2.34
CA HIS A 57 -6.06 8.67 -3.24
C HIS A 57 -6.76 7.91 -4.37
N TYR A 58 -6.05 7.75 -5.47
CA TYR A 58 -6.55 7.03 -6.63
C TYR A 58 -5.50 6.05 -7.14
N PHE A 59 -5.87 4.79 -7.22
CA PHE A 59 -5.06 3.69 -7.71
C PHE A 59 -5.72 3.15 -8.97
N LYS A 60 -4.97 3.11 -10.07
CA LYS A 60 -5.45 2.59 -11.36
C LYS A 60 -4.47 1.57 -11.92
N ASP A 61 -4.97 0.44 -12.41
CA ASP A 61 -4.15 -0.60 -13.05
C ASP A 61 -2.97 -1.05 -12.16
N CYS A 62 -3.16 -1.00 -10.84
CA CYS A 62 -2.12 -1.35 -9.87
C CYS A 62 -2.19 -2.83 -9.50
N TYR A 63 -1.15 -3.35 -8.84
CA TYR A 63 -1.16 -4.68 -8.25
C TYR A 63 -0.70 -4.58 -6.79
N ILE A 64 -1.52 -5.08 -5.86
CA ILE A 64 -1.23 -5.01 -4.42
C ILE A 64 -1.22 -6.43 -3.84
N GLN A 65 -0.08 -6.82 -3.28
CA GLN A 65 0.16 -8.14 -2.69
C GLN A 65 0.47 -8.03 -1.19
N GLY A 66 -0.23 -8.81 -0.39
CA GLY A 66 0.09 -9.04 1.02
C GLY A 66 -0.76 -10.16 1.63
N SER A 67 -0.64 -10.34 2.95
CA SER A 67 -1.32 -11.39 3.71
C SER A 67 -2.44 -10.84 4.60
N ILE A 68 -2.09 -10.16 5.68
CA ILE A 68 -3.01 -9.61 6.69
C ILE A 68 -3.02 -8.09 6.55
N ASP A 69 -4.23 -7.50 6.53
CA ASP A 69 -4.43 -6.04 6.46
C ASP A 69 -3.57 -5.36 5.39
N PHE A 70 -3.40 -6.04 4.24
CA PHE A 70 -2.46 -5.63 3.20
C PHE A 70 -2.81 -4.30 2.53
N ILE A 71 -4.05 -3.84 2.72
CA ILE A 71 -4.48 -2.45 2.52
C ILE A 71 -5.20 -2.03 3.80
N PHE A 72 -4.73 -0.97 4.46
CA PHE A 72 -5.31 -0.50 5.72
C PHE A 72 -5.13 1.01 5.92
N GLY A 73 -5.97 1.60 6.75
CA GLY A 73 -5.96 3.03 7.06
C GLY A 73 -7.35 3.67 6.97
N ASN A 74 -7.39 5.00 6.93
CA ASN A 74 -8.63 5.81 6.98
C ASN A 74 -8.79 6.73 5.76
N ALA A 75 -8.02 6.52 4.68
CA ALA A 75 -8.16 7.32 3.47
C ALA A 75 -9.48 7.06 2.73
N ARG A 76 -9.89 8.05 1.93
CA ARG A 76 -11.01 7.97 0.99
C ARG A 76 -10.45 7.66 -0.38
N SER A 77 -10.21 6.39 -0.65
CA SER A 77 -9.49 5.94 -1.85
C SER A 77 -10.38 5.24 -2.85
N LEU A 78 -10.07 5.41 -4.14
CA LEU A 78 -10.66 4.65 -5.23
C LEU A 78 -9.59 3.75 -5.84
N TYR A 79 -9.89 2.45 -5.92
CA TYR A 79 -9.08 1.44 -6.59
C TYR A 79 -9.84 1.00 -7.85
N GLU A 80 -9.33 1.37 -9.03
CA GLU A 80 -9.93 1.07 -10.32
C GLU A 80 -9.03 0.10 -11.09
N ALA A 81 -9.60 -1.01 -11.56
CA ALA A 81 -8.86 -2.04 -12.32
C ALA A 81 -7.53 -2.47 -11.63
N SER A 82 -7.52 -2.53 -10.29
CA SER A 82 -6.35 -2.81 -9.45
C SER A 82 -6.53 -4.09 -8.63
#